data_AF-A0A961DRK6-F1
#
_entry.id   AF-A0A961DRK6-F1
#
_cell.length_a   1.000
_cell.length_b   1.000
_cell.length_c   1.000
_cell.angle_alpha   90.00
_cell.angle_beta   90.00
_cell.angle_gamma   90.00
#
_symmetry.space_group_name_H-M   'P 1'
#
loop_
_entity.id
_entity.type
_entity.pdbx_description
1 polymer ?
#
loop_
_entity_poly.entity_id
_entity_poly.type
_entity_poly.pdbx_seq_one_letter_code
_entity_poly.pdbx_strand_id
1 'polypeptide(L)'
;DADLDSLVRLSAATNSRLLAQEERHPGGLGRGDLVFGVPYSKIVNGAFAYGGQGARFHPPGPRGAWYCALDVATCLAEVAHHRIVHLRETGVTEETDVPYRLFLADIHAQDFALLDDGDSRARSCLDPDSYVGGQALGAR
;
A
#
# COMPACT_ATOMS: atom_id res chain seq x y z
N ASP A 1 29.88 -5.41 18.05
CA ASP A 1 29.75 -4.54 16.87
C ASP A 1 29.65 -5.30 15.55
N ALA A 2 30.61 -6.18 15.20
CA ALA A 2 30.55 -6.97 13.95
C ALA A 2 29.31 -7.91 13.85
N ASP A 3 28.89 -8.51 14.97
CA ASP A 3 27.71 -9.38 15.00
C ASP A 3 26.41 -8.59 14.77
N LEU A 4 26.33 -7.37 15.31
CA LEU A 4 25.17 -6.50 15.14
C LEU A 4 25.06 -6.03 13.67
N ASP A 5 26.18 -5.66 13.04
CA ASP A 5 26.21 -5.33 11.61
C ASP A 5 25.76 -6.51 10.74
N SER A 6 26.25 -7.72 11.06
CA SER A 6 25.87 -8.94 10.37
C SER A 6 24.36 -9.21 10.46
N LEU A 7 23.76 -9.00 11.64
CA LEU A 7 22.31 -9.14 11.84
C LEU A 7 21.50 -8.08 11.09
N VAL A 8 21.96 -6.83 11.09
CA VAL A 8 21.31 -5.74 10.33
C VAL A 8 21.33 -6.05 8.83
N ARG A 9 22.47 -6.48 8.31
CA ARG A 9 22.62 -6.86 6.90
C ARG A 9 21.74 -8.06 6.53
N LEU A 10 21.68 -9.07 7.40
CA LEU A 10 20.82 -10.23 7.19
C LEU A 10 19.34 -9.84 7.17
N SER A 11 18.90 -9.01 8.12
CA SER A 11 17.51 -8.51 8.17
C SER A 11 17.18 -7.62 6.96
N ALA A 12 18.14 -6.82 6.49
CA ALA A 12 17.98 -5.96 5.33
C ALA A 12 17.89 -6.75 4.01
N ALA A 13 18.56 -7.90 3.91
CA ALA A 13 18.65 -8.69 2.69
C ALA A 13 17.29 -9.14 2.13
N THR A 14 16.29 -9.29 2.99
CA THR A 14 14.90 -9.67 2.61
C THR A 14 13.90 -8.54 2.77
N ASN A 15 14.36 -7.35 3.14
CA ASN A 15 13.50 -6.19 3.34
C ASN A 15 13.21 -5.51 2.00
N SER A 16 12.05 -5.79 1.38
CA SER A 16 11.66 -5.24 0.08
C SER A 16 11.83 -3.72 -0.01
N ARG A 17 11.50 -2.98 1.05
CA ARG A 17 11.69 -1.53 1.09
C ARG A 17 13.16 -1.12 1.02
N LEU A 18 14.08 -1.84 1.69
CA LEU A 18 15.51 -1.57 1.58
C LEU A 18 16.06 -2.02 0.22
N LEU A 19 15.57 -3.14 -0.32
CA LEU A 19 15.91 -3.56 -1.68
C LEU A 19 15.52 -2.50 -2.72
N ALA A 20 14.38 -1.82 -2.56
CA ALA A 20 14.00 -0.69 -3.41
C ALA A 20 14.98 0.50 -3.32
N GLN A 21 15.55 0.76 -2.13
CA GLN A 21 16.58 1.80 -1.95
C GLN A 21 17.90 1.43 -2.64
N GLU A 22 18.10 0.16 -2.95
CA GLU A 22 19.28 -0.36 -3.65
C GLU A 22 19.01 -0.67 -5.13
N GLU A 23 17.87 -0.24 -5.69
CA GLU A 23 17.45 -0.57 -7.08
C GLU A 23 17.26 -2.08 -7.33
N ARG A 24 16.93 -2.84 -6.28
CA ARG A 24 16.83 -4.30 -6.27
C ARG A 24 15.42 -4.81 -5.96
N HIS A 25 14.42 -3.94 -5.94
CA HIS A 25 13.05 -4.37 -5.66
C HIS A 25 12.53 -5.30 -6.77
N PRO A 26 11.92 -6.45 -6.44
CA PRO A 26 11.42 -7.39 -7.44
C PRO A 26 10.33 -6.81 -8.36
N GLY A 27 9.64 -5.74 -7.91
CA GLY A 27 8.67 -4.99 -8.71
C GLY A 27 9.24 -3.79 -9.47
N GLY A 28 10.56 -3.63 -9.51
CA GLY A 28 11.21 -2.51 -10.21
C GLY A 28 11.07 -1.15 -9.54
N LEU A 29 10.72 -1.11 -8.25
CA LEU A 29 10.77 0.14 -7.47
C LEU A 29 12.23 0.51 -7.20
N GLY A 30 12.58 1.73 -7.56
CA GLY A 30 13.90 2.31 -7.34
C GLY A 30 13.89 3.44 -6.34
N ARG A 31 15.06 4.07 -6.12
CA ARG A 31 15.16 5.24 -5.24
C ARG A 31 14.33 6.41 -5.75
N GLY A 32 14.14 6.54 -7.07
CA GLY A 32 13.31 7.59 -7.66
C GLY A 32 11.83 7.50 -7.28
N ASP A 33 11.36 6.30 -6.94
CA ASP A 33 9.94 6.05 -6.60
C ASP A 33 9.67 6.18 -5.09
N LEU A 34 10.72 6.30 -4.28
CA LEU A 34 10.62 6.34 -2.83
C LEU A 34 10.65 7.78 -2.31
N VAL A 35 9.93 8.03 -1.23
CA VAL A 35 9.90 9.32 -0.56
C VAL A 35 11.04 9.40 0.46
N PHE A 36 11.76 10.51 0.48
CA PHE A 36 12.82 10.82 1.44
C PHE A 36 12.63 12.22 2.04
N GLY A 37 13.28 12.49 3.17
CA GLY A 37 13.30 13.82 3.78
C GLY A 37 12.02 14.25 4.50
N VAL A 38 10.98 13.41 4.53
CA VAL A 38 9.73 13.67 5.27
C VAL A 38 9.57 12.73 6.47
N PRO A 39 8.89 13.16 7.56
CA PRO A 39 8.55 12.28 8.67
C PRO A 39 7.81 11.03 8.20
N TYR A 40 8.07 9.90 8.86
CA TYR A 40 7.41 8.62 8.60
C TYR A 40 7.51 8.08 7.16
N SER A 41 8.44 8.57 6.34
CA SER A 41 8.66 8.10 4.96
C SER A 41 8.80 6.58 4.83
N LYS A 42 9.36 5.91 5.85
CA LYS A 42 9.48 4.44 5.90
C LYS A 42 8.12 3.73 5.86
N ILE A 43 7.07 4.34 6.41
CA ILE A 43 5.70 3.80 6.43
C ILE A 43 5.08 3.92 5.03
N VAL A 44 5.19 5.10 4.42
CA VAL A 44 4.73 5.36 3.03
C VAL A 44 5.45 4.43 2.06
N ASN A 45 6.78 4.39 2.09
CA ASN A 45 7.61 3.52 1.25
C ASN A 45 7.33 2.03 1.50
N GLY A 46 6.93 1.66 2.71
CA GLY A 46 6.50 0.30 3.02
C GLY A 46 5.25 -0.09 2.24
N ALA A 47 4.24 0.78 2.20
CA ALA A 47 3.01 0.49 1.46
C ALA A 47 3.26 0.25 -0.04
N PHE A 48 4.23 0.94 -0.65
CA PHE A 48 4.63 0.70 -2.03
C PHE A 48 5.46 -0.58 -2.22
N ALA A 49 6.35 -0.91 -1.28
CA ALA A 49 7.30 -2.02 -1.41
C ALA A 49 6.75 -3.41 -1.02
N TYR A 50 5.50 -3.49 -0.55
CA TYR A 50 4.89 -4.74 -0.10
C TYR A 50 3.46 -4.89 -0.66
N GLY A 51 3.32 -5.33 -1.92
CA GLY A 51 2.02 -5.46 -2.60
C GLY A 51 1.18 -6.70 -2.25
N GLY A 52 1.80 -7.86 -2.03
CA GLY A 52 1.09 -9.09 -1.63
C GLY A 52 0.06 -9.57 -2.66
N GLN A 53 -1.16 -9.87 -2.21
CA GLN A 53 -2.25 -10.38 -3.05
C GLN A 53 -2.97 -9.30 -3.87
N GLY A 54 -2.49 -8.06 -3.83
CA GLY A 54 -3.11 -6.94 -4.53
C GLY A 54 -4.24 -6.28 -3.74
N ALA A 55 -4.73 -5.17 -4.27
CA ALA A 55 -5.93 -4.49 -3.78
C ALA A 55 -6.66 -3.84 -4.96
N ARG A 56 -7.60 -2.91 -4.69
CA ARG A 56 -8.44 -2.30 -5.73
C ARG A 56 -7.67 -1.64 -6.87
N PHE A 57 -6.54 -1.01 -6.57
CA PHE A 57 -5.75 -0.21 -7.53
C PHE A 57 -4.30 -0.69 -7.66
N HIS A 58 -4.01 -1.95 -7.33
CA HIS A 58 -2.75 -2.59 -7.71
C HIS A 58 -2.95 -4.10 -7.81
N PRO A 59 -2.41 -4.75 -8.86
CA PRO A 59 -2.54 -6.20 -9.03
C PRO A 59 -1.74 -6.97 -7.97
N PRO A 60 -2.00 -8.28 -7.78
CA PRO A 60 -1.13 -9.13 -6.99
C PRO A 60 0.32 -9.03 -7.44
N GLY A 61 1.25 -8.91 -6.50
CA GLY A 61 2.65 -8.76 -6.82
C GLY A 61 3.45 -7.97 -5.78
N PRO A 62 4.71 -7.64 -6.12
CA PRO A 62 5.61 -6.96 -5.19
C PRO A 62 5.27 -5.48 -4.96
N ARG A 63 4.60 -4.80 -5.92
CA ARG A 63 4.23 -3.39 -5.79
C ARG A 63 2.88 -3.25 -5.10
N GLY A 64 2.86 -2.45 -4.04
CA GLY A 64 1.63 -2.00 -3.39
C GLY A 64 1.31 -0.54 -3.70
N ALA A 65 0.42 0.05 -2.92
CA ALA A 65 0.01 1.44 -3.02
C ALA A 65 -0.27 2.03 -1.64
N TRP A 66 -0.08 3.35 -1.50
CA TRP A 66 -0.52 4.10 -0.34
C TRP A 66 -1.97 4.55 -0.52
N TYR A 67 -2.87 4.06 0.35
CA TYR A 67 -4.28 4.44 0.35
C TYR A 67 -4.56 5.51 1.40
N CYS A 68 -5.29 6.54 1.02
CA CYS A 68 -5.75 7.61 1.91
C CYS A 68 -7.14 8.08 1.49
N ALA A 69 -7.85 8.71 2.41
CA ALA A 69 -9.12 9.38 2.15
C ALA A 69 -9.10 10.82 2.67
N LEU A 70 -10.03 11.64 2.16
CA LEU A 70 -10.22 13.02 2.59
C LEU A 70 -10.88 13.11 3.98
N ASP A 71 -11.61 12.07 4.39
CA ASP A 71 -12.30 12.00 5.68
C ASP A 71 -11.85 10.78 6.49
N VAL A 72 -11.69 10.98 7.79
CA VAL A 72 -11.30 9.93 8.74
C VAL A 72 -12.37 8.83 8.84
N ALA A 73 -13.65 9.16 8.69
CA ALA A 73 -14.71 8.17 8.71
C ALA A 73 -14.58 7.18 7.54
N THR A 74 -14.19 7.66 6.36
CA THR A 74 -13.91 6.80 5.20
C THR A 74 -12.69 5.90 5.45
N CYS A 75 -11.60 6.45 6.00
CA CYS A 75 -10.43 5.64 6.38
C CYS A 75 -10.80 4.51 7.36
N LEU A 76 -11.60 4.82 8.38
CA LEU A 76 -12.05 3.83 9.36
C LEU A 76 -12.96 2.77 8.73
N ALA A 77 -13.88 3.16 7.85
CA ALA A 77 -14.76 2.22 7.16
C ALA A 77 -13.98 1.22 6.30
N GLU A 78 -13.00 1.69 5.52
CA GLU A 78 -12.15 0.84 4.67
C GLU A 78 -11.28 -0.12 5.51
N VAL A 79 -10.66 0.39 6.57
CA VAL A 79 -9.86 -0.43 7.51
C VAL A 79 -10.73 -1.49 8.17
N ALA A 80 -11.92 -1.13 8.65
CA ALA A 80 -12.86 -2.06 9.27
C ALA A 80 -13.33 -3.12 8.26
N HIS A 81 -13.68 -2.71 7.02
CA HIS A 81 -14.12 -3.62 5.97
C HIS A 81 -13.05 -4.69 5.69
N HIS A 82 -11.82 -4.27 5.39
CA HIS A 82 -10.73 -5.21 5.11
C HIS A 82 -10.34 -6.06 6.32
N ARG A 83 -10.43 -5.51 7.54
CA ARG A 83 -10.20 -6.29 8.76
C ARG A 83 -11.25 -7.37 8.93
N ILE A 84 -12.53 -7.06 8.73
CA ILE A 84 -13.64 -8.02 8.80
C ILE A 84 -13.47 -9.14 7.77
N VAL A 85 -13.09 -8.79 6.52
CA VAL A 85 -12.80 -9.79 5.47
C VAL A 85 -11.67 -10.71 5.93
N HIS A 86 -10.55 -10.16 6.38
CA HIS A 86 -9.42 -10.96 6.88
C HIS A 86 -9.79 -11.88 8.05
N LEU A 87 -10.55 -11.39 9.03
CA LEU A 87 -11.00 -12.22 10.17
C LEU A 87 -11.89 -13.38 9.71
N ARG A 88 -12.79 -13.14 8.74
CA ARG A 88 -13.63 -14.18 8.15
C ARG A 88 -12.79 -15.23 7.41
N GLU A 89 -11.79 -14.80 6.65
CA GLU A 89 -10.91 -15.70 5.90
C GLU A 89 -10.00 -16.55 6.81
N THR A 90 -9.54 -15.98 7.93
CA THR A 90 -8.64 -16.67 8.87
C THR A 90 -9.36 -17.46 9.95
N GLY A 91 -10.69 -17.27 10.10
CA GLY A 91 -11.49 -17.94 11.12
C GLY A 91 -11.23 -17.45 12.55
N VAL A 92 -10.58 -16.30 12.71
CA VAL A 92 -10.31 -15.70 14.03
C VAL A 92 -11.62 -15.13 14.59
N THR A 93 -12.06 -15.65 15.74
CA THR A 93 -13.35 -15.28 16.37
C THR A 93 -13.23 -14.32 17.54
N GLU A 94 -12.03 -14.19 18.12
CA GLU A 94 -11.75 -13.26 19.21
C GLU A 94 -10.51 -12.44 18.84
N GLU A 95 -10.64 -11.11 18.87
CA GLU A 95 -9.54 -10.20 18.57
C GLU A 95 -9.22 -9.37 19.81
N THR A 96 -7.92 -9.21 20.09
CA THR A 96 -7.44 -8.23 21.07
C THR A 96 -7.59 -6.82 20.50
N ASP A 97 -7.75 -5.82 21.37
CA ASP A 97 -7.75 -4.42 20.96
C ASP A 97 -6.50 -4.07 20.13
N VAL A 98 -6.70 -3.78 18.84
CA VAL A 98 -5.64 -3.34 17.93
C VAL A 98 -5.62 -1.81 17.90
N PRO A 99 -4.54 -1.16 18.36
CA PRO A 99 -4.43 0.29 18.30
C PRO A 99 -4.21 0.74 16.85
N TYR A 100 -5.08 1.62 16.37
CA TYR A 100 -4.92 2.27 15.07
C TYR A 100 -4.26 3.64 15.21
N ARG A 101 -3.48 4.03 14.20
CA ARG A 101 -2.84 5.34 14.11
C ARG A 101 -3.28 6.02 12.81
N LEU A 102 -3.81 7.23 12.95
CA LEU A 102 -4.08 8.09 11.80
C LEU A 102 -2.78 8.77 11.36
N PHE A 103 -2.46 8.66 10.08
CA PHE A 103 -1.42 9.44 9.43
C PHE A 103 -2.08 10.49 8.55
N LEU A 104 -1.66 11.74 8.71
CA LEU A 104 -2.05 12.83 7.81
C LEU A 104 -0.97 12.98 6.75
N ALA A 105 -1.38 13.12 5.50
CA ALA A 105 -0.47 13.25 4.37
C ALA A 105 -0.95 14.39 3.46
N ASP A 106 -0.05 15.31 3.16
CA ASP A 106 -0.26 16.30 2.11
C ASP A 106 0.24 15.71 0.79
N ILE A 107 -0.64 15.67 -0.22
CA ILE A 107 -0.32 15.10 -1.53
C ILE A 107 -0.15 16.24 -2.52
N HIS A 108 1.05 16.34 -3.07
CA HIS A 108 1.39 17.26 -4.14
C HIS A 108 1.71 16.47 -5.40
N ALA A 109 0.93 16.69 -6.45
CA ALA A 109 1.20 16.17 -7.78
C ALA A 109 0.96 17.27 -8.82
N GLN A 110 1.64 17.16 -9.96
CA GLN A 110 1.37 18.03 -11.10
C GLN A 110 0.04 17.66 -11.77
N ASP A 111 -0.26 16.36 -11.83
CA ASP A 111 -1.47 15.82 -12.41
C ASP A 111 -2.08 14.75 -11.50
N PHE A 112 -3.41 14.73 -11.42
CA PHE A 112 -4.17 13.66 -10.76
C PHE A 112 -5.09 12.99 -11.77
N ALA A 113 -5.12 11.66 -11.79
CA ALA A 113 -6.16 10.92 -12.48
C ALA A 113 -7.44 10.98 -11.64
N LEU A 114 -8.45 11.71 -12.13
CA LEU A 114 -9.78 11.72 -11.51
C LEU A 114 -10.62 10.59 -12.08
N LEU A 115 -11.14 9.73 -11.21
CA LEU A 115 -12.10 8.69 -11.56
C LEU A 115 -13.48 9.15 -11.08
N ASP A 116 -14.35 9.51 -12.01
CA ASP A 116 -15.76 9.81 -11.74
C ASP A 116 -16.68 8.74 -12.37
N ASP A 117 -17.96 8.78 -12.04
CA ASP A 117 -18.95 7.86 -12.59
C ASP A 117 -19.52 8.30 -13.95
N GLY A 118 -19.10 9.47 -14.45
CA GLY A 118 -19.51 10.01 -15.74
C GLY A 118 -18.86 9.29 -16.93
N ASP A 119 -17.63 8.80 -16.77
CA ASP A 119 -16.95 7.98 -17.76
C ASP A 119 -17.15 6.47 -17.54
N SER A 120 -17.50 5.76 -18.60
CA SER A 120 -17.59 4.30 -18.62
C SER A 120 -16.32 3.57 -18.21
N ARG A 121 -15.15 4.11 -18.55
CA ARG A 121 -13.87 3.50 -18.17
C ARG A 121 -13.55 3.75 -16.69
N ALA A 122 -13.89 4.91 -16.16
CA ALA A 122 -13.76 5.18 -14.74
C ALA A 122 -14.74 4.32 -13.91
N ARG A 123 -15.99 4.16 -14.36
CA ARG A 123 -16.96 3.25 -13.73
C ARG A 123 -16.47 1.81 -13.61
N SER A 124 -15.80 1.26 -14.63
CA SER A 124 -15.27 -0.11 -14.54
C SER A 124 -14.11 -0.24 -13.53
N CYS A 125 -13.43 0.86 -13.19
CA CYS A 125 -12.42 0.90 -12.14
C CYS A 125 -13.02 1.07 -10.74
N LEU A 126 -14.27 1.54 -10.65
CA LEU A 126 -15.00 1.84 -9.42
C LEU A 126 -16.07 0.79 -9.07
N ASP A 127 -16.11 -0.34 -9.78
CA ASP A 127 -17.02 -1.45 -9.50
C ASP A 127 -16.82 -1.95 -8.05
N PRO A 128 -17.85 -1.92 -7.19
CA PRO A 128 -17.72 -2.33 -5.79
C PRO A 128 -17.37 -3.82 -5.65
N ASP A 129 -17.80 -4.66 -6.58
CA ASP A 129 -17.71 -6.12 -6.51
C ASP A 129 -16.56 -6.69 -7.36
N SER A 130 -15.82 -5.84 -8.09
CA SER A 130 -14.72 -6.26 -8.97
C SER A 130 -13.53 -5.30 -8.93
N TYR A 131 -12.35 -5.85 -8.67
CA TYR A 131 -11.10 -5.07 -8.68
C TYR A 131 -10.38 -5.11 -10.03
N VAL A 132 -10.88 -5.85 -11.02
CA VAL A 132 -10.18 -6.08 -12.29
C VAL A 132 -9.88 -4.77 -13.02
N GLY A 133 -10.87 -3.87 -13.13
CA GLY A 133 -10.67 -2.58 -13.81
C GLY A 133 -9.67 -1.68 -13.09
N GLY A 134 -9.79 -1.57 -11.77
CA GLY A 134 -8.88 -0.76 -10.96
C GLY A 134 -7.45 -1.29 -10.93
N GLN A 135 -7.28 -2.62 -10.87
CA GLN A 135 -5.97 -3.27 -10.95
C GLN A 135 -5.31 -3.06 -12.32
N ALA A 136 -6.09 -3.15 -13.41
CA ALA A 136 -5.58 -2.87 -14.75
C ALA A 136 -5.19 -1.40 -14.95
N LEU A 137 -5.83 -0.48 -14.23
CA LEU A 137 -5.43 0.93 -14.20
C LEU A 137 -4.11 1.10 -13.44
N GLY A 138 -4.00 0.55 -12.22
CA GLY A 138 -2.81 0.68 -11.37
C GLY A 138 -1.59 -0.14 -11.79
N ALA A 139 -1.76 -1.07 -12.74
CA ALA A 139 -0.65 -1.80 -13.35
C ALA A 139 0.10 -1.01 -14.43
N ARG A 140 -0.42 0.15 -14.85
CA ARG A 140 0.20 1.03 -15.85
C ARG A 140 1.28 1.90 -15.21
#